data_AF-A0A3G6M637-F1
#
_entry.id   AF-A0A3G6M637-F1
#
_cell.length_a   1.000
_cell.length_b   1.000
_cell.length_c   1.000
_cell.angle_alpha   90.00
_cell.angle_beta   90.00
_cell.angle_gamma   90.00
#
_symmetry.space_group_name_H-M   'P 1'
#
loop_
_entity.id
_entity.type
_entity.pdbx_description
1 polymer ?
#
loop_
_entity_poly.entity_id
_entity_poly.type
_entity_poly.pdbx_seq_one_letter_code
_entity_poly.pdbx_strand_id
1 'polypeptide(L)'
;MLHFVYLKVINYKLMTLPNWQLKFRDLPEIPPLKRWIEGAHFTQEQNISFRLLKHQEISSDEQNDFIKLFKFYEDLDIALQELDYSSFDANEFDNFKSYIDYAFNYIPLLSNKLSVFHTYRLVVNEWVSKKNERLNNISFLKYPPIDIVKSINKYNRANTPNTSVLYTAENIDSALKEIKPPTNKLITVGLWKPKEKKELISYPISHSDKAMSVNQGVQKATAAFEKYGDSQSKLLVEWSRHYFKLLGREFTKPVSHHYEYLISAMFSERILKTRQDPNPSFNFDCIIYPSVGNDFGTDNLAVHPDSVENEFKLFQITEFEIEESYYEKEYVRDHPEIISLAKVKNRVNAKNILENGEIVW
;
A
#
# COMPACT_ATOMS: atom_id res chain seq x y z
N MET A 1 -3.80 -19.25 6.35
CA MET A 1 -5.06 -19.74 5.72
C MET A 1 -5.89 -18.50 5.38
N LEU A 2 -6.10 -18.17 4.10
CA LEU A 2 -6.92 -17.01 3.69
C LEU A 2 -8.34 -17.19 4.25
N HIS A 3 -8.73 -16.36 5.20
CA HIS A 3 -10.12 -16.27 5.64
C HIS A 3 -10.83 -15.28 4.71
N PHE A 4 -11.93 -15.72 4.13
CA PHE A 4 -12.65 -14.98 3.11
C PHE A 4 -13.31 -13.71 3.64
N VAL A 5 -13.46 -12.76 2.73
CA VAL A 5 -13.72 -11.36 2.97
C VAL A 5 -15.19 -11.01 2.73
N TYR A 6 -15.75 -10.17 3.59
CA TYR A 6 -16.88 -9.30 3.26
C TYR A 6 -16.40 -8.17 2.34
N LEU A 7 -17.00 -7.96 1.17
CA LEU A 7 -16.81 -6.71 0.44
C LEU A 7 -17.49 -5.57 1.22
N LYS A 8 -16.81 -4.97 2.20
CA LYS A 8 -17.39 -3.87 2.97
C LYS A 8 -17.21 -2.56 2.23
N VAL A 9 -18.29 -2.04 1.67
CA VAL A 9 -18.35 -0.66 1.18
C VAL A 9 -18.40 0.27 2.40
N ILE A 10 -17.32 1.00 2.66
CA ILE A 10 -17.26 1.97 3.76
C ILE A 10 -18.23 3.10 3.44
N ASN A 11 -19.27 3.23 4.27
CA ASN A 11 -20.21 4.32 4.18
C ASN A 11 -19.71 5.49 5.04
N TYR A 12 -19.26 6.56 4.41
CA TYR A 12 -18.84 7.77 5.11
C TYR A 12 -20.09 8.46 5.69
N LYS A 13 -20.35 8.23 6.99
CA LYS A 13 -21.35 8.98 7.75
C LYS A 13 -20.99 10.47 7.73
N LEU A 14 -21.94 11.30 7.28
CA LEU A 14 -21.91 12.77 7.26
C LEU A 14 -20.85 13.35 6.30
N MET A 15 -21.04 13.14 5.00
CA MET A 15 -20.29 13.88 3.99
C MET A 15 -20.79 15.33 3.96
N THR A 16 -20.01 16.25 4.53
CA THR A 16 -19.97 17.63 4.01
C THR A 16 -19.72 17.54 2.51
N LEU A 17 -20.44 18.31 1.68
CA LEU A 17 -20.31 18.27 0.22
C LEU A 17 -18.82 18.42 -0.13
N PRO A 18 -18.11 17.36 -0.55
CA PRO A 18 -16.69 17.47 -0.81
C PRO A 18 -16.53 18.36 -2.04
N ASN A 19 -15.37 19.01 -2.19
CA ASN A 19 -15.05 19.77 -3.40
C ASN A 19 -14.80 18.79 -4.57
N TRP A 20 -15.86 18.14 -5.03
CA TRP A 20 -15.82 17.09 -6.03
C TRP A 20 -15.65 17.66 -7.43
N GLN A 21 -14.67 17.11 -8.15
CA GLN A 21 -14.40 17.49 -9.53
C GLN A 21 -15.04 16.47 -10.48
N LEU A 22 -15.93 16.93 -11.36
CA LEU A 22 -16.58 16.07 -12.37
C LEU A 22 -15.67 15.76 -13.57
N LYS A 23 -14.72 16.66 -13.85
CA LYS A 23 -13.78 16.58 -14.97
C LYS A 23 -12.39 16.94 -14.47
N PHE A 24 -11.37 16.33 -15.06
CA PHE A 24 -9.99 16.71 -14.85
C PHE A 24 -9.21 16.39 -16.13
N ARG A 25 -8.69 17.43 -16.79
CA ARG A 25 -7.98 17.30 -18.09
C ARG A 25 -8.75 16.36 -19.04
N ASP A 26 -8.08 15.36 -19.58
CA ASP A 26 -8.62 14.38 -20.53
C ASP A 26 -9.15 13.10 -19.85
N LEU A 27 -9.25 13.06 -18.50
CA LEU A 27 -9.87 11.94 -17.79
C LEU A 27 -11.38 11.91 -18.08
N PRO A 28 -12.00 10.72 -18.12
CA PRO A 28 -13.43 10.59 -18.40
C PRO A 28 -14.28 11.36 -17.39
N GLU A 29 -15.38 11.97 -17.83
CA GLU A 29 -16.29 12.67 -16.91
C GLU A 29 -16.92 11.68 -15.92
N ILE A 30 -17.03 12.06 -14.64
CA ILE A 30 -17.69 11.25 -13.62
C ILE A 30 -19.15 10.96 -14.05
N PRO A 31 -19.55 9.70 -14.27
CA PRO A 31 -20.86 9.37 -14.83
C PRO A 31 -21.99 9.63 -13.81
N PRO A 32 -23.23 9.92 -14.25
CA PRO A 32 -24.36 10.22 -13.36
C PRO A 32 -24.57 9.24 -12.21
N LEU A 33 -24.39 7.93 -12.46
CA LEU A 33 -24.51 6.85 -11.47
C LEU A 33 -23.57 6.99 -10.26
N LYS A 34 -22.42 7.66 -10.46
CA LYS A 34 -21.43 7.94 -9.41
C LYS A 34 -21.63 9.28 -8.74
N ARG A 35 -22.50 10.12 -9.31
CA ARG A 35 -22.73 11.45 -8.77
C ARG A 35 -23.59 11.36 -7.53
N TRP A 36 -23.25 12.20 -6.58
CA TRP A 36 -24.09 12.40 -5.41
C TRP A 36 -25.39 13.05 -5.80
N ILE A 37 -26.47 12.60 -5.15
CA ILE A 37 -27.80 13.15 -5.30
C ILE A 37 -28.09 13.93 -4.02
N GLU A 38 -28.52 15.19 -4.16
CA GLU A 38 -28.85 16.03 -3.01
C GLU A 38 -29.90 15.34 -2.11
N GLY A 39 -29.66 15.33 -0.80
CA GLY A 39 -30.51 14.66 0.17
C GLY A 39 -30.37 13.13 0.22
N ALA A 40 -29.65 12.50 -0.72
CA ALA A 40 -29.34 11.07 -0.63
C ALA A 40 -28.19 10.82 0.35
N HIS A 41 -28.12 9.59 0.88
CA HIS A 41 -26.98 9.13 1.69
C HIS A 41 -25.98 8.28 0.90
N PHE A 42 -26.31 7.94 -0.35
CA PHE A 42 -25.57 7.05 -1.23
C PHE A 42 -25.70 7.51 -2.68
N THR A 43 -24.71 7.17 -3.50
CA THR A 43 -24.85 7.21 -4.96
C THR A 43 -25.65 6.02 -5.47
N GLN A 44 -26.12 6.08 -6.71
CA GLN A 44 -26.85 4.96 -7.32
C GLN A 44 -25.94 3.72 -7.44
N GLU A 45 -24.67 3.90 -7.79
CA GLU A 45 -23.66 2.85 -7.79
C GLU A 45 -23.51 2.17 -6.41
N GLN A 46 -23.39 2.96 -5.34
CA GLN A 46 -23.29 2.45 -3.98
C GLN A 46 -24.54 1.66 -3.61
N ASN A 47 -25.74 2.19 -3.90
CA ASN A 47 -27.00 1.52 -3.61
C ASN A 47 -27.09 0.15 -4.31
N ILE A 48 -26.79 0.09 -5.60
CA ILE A 48 -26.77 -1.17 -6.37
C ILE A 48 -25.76 -2.15 -5.76
N SER A 49 -24.54 -1.69 -5.47
CA SER A 49 -23.49 -2.54 -4.88
C SER A 49 -23.89 -3.11 -3.52
N PHE A 50 -24.53 -2.31 -2.66
CA PHE A 50 -25.00 -2.76 -1.35
C PHE A 50 -26.11 -3.81 -1.45
N ARG A 51 -27.03 -3.66 -2.41
CA ARG A 51 -28.08 -4.64 -2.67
C ARG A 51 -27.48 -5.94 -3.16
N LEU A 52 -26.56 -5.89 -4.12
CA LEU A 52 -25.86 -7.07 -4.63
C LEU A 52 -25.08 -7.79 -3.53
N LEU A 53 -24.40 -7.07 -2.65
CA LEU A 53 -23.68 -7.62 -1.50
C LEU A 53 -24.60 -8.35 -0.51
N LYS A 54 -25.84 -7.87 -0.36
CA LYS A 54 -26.86 -8.49 0.50
C LYS A 54 -27.67 -9.56 -0.23
N HIS A 55 -27.25 -9.97 -1.43
CA HIS A 55 -27.98 -10.90 -2.30
C HIS A 55 -29.43 -10.48 -2.58
N GLN A 56 -29.66 -9.17 -2.67
CA GLN A 56 -30.96 -8.60 -3.04
C GLN A 56 -31.04 -8.47 -4.57
N GLU A 57 -32.23 -8.73 -5.12
CA GLU A 57 -32.49 -8.51 -6.55
C GLU A 57 -32.30 -7.05 -6.93
N ILE A 58 -31.96 -6.78 -8.19
CA ILE A 58 -31.89 -5.47 -8.84
C ILE A 58 -32.67 -5.53 -10.16
N SER A 59 -33.18 -4.39 -10.65
CA SER A 59 -33.89 -4.38 -11.92
C SER A 59 -32.94 -4.57 -13.11
N SER A 60 -33.49 -4.92 -14.28
CA SER A 60 -32.71 -5.00 -15.52
C SER A 60 -32.10 -3.64 -15.91
N ASP A 61 -32.79 -2.54 -15.63
CA ASP A 61 -32.26 -1.19 -15.86
C ASP A 61 -31.09 -0.88 -14.93
N GLU A 62 -31.20 -1.22 -13.64
CA GLU A 62 -30.11 -1.08 -12.68
C GLU A 62 -28.89 -1.92 -13.07
N GLN A 63 -29.11 -3.15 -13.55
CA GLN A 63 -28.02 -4.00 -14.05
C GLN A 63 -27.33 -3.37 -15.26
N ASN A 64 -28.10 -2.90 -16.25
CA ASN A 64 -27.54 -2.26 -17.45
C ASN A 64 -26.79 -0.98 -17.11
N ASP A 65 -27.31 -0.18 -16.19
CA ASP A 65 -26.66 1.03 -15.70
C ASP A 65 -25.35 0.72 -14.98
N PHE A 66 -25.31 -0.32 -14.15
CA PHE A 66 -24.10 -0.73 -13.45
C PHE A 66 -23.03 -1.27 -14.41
N ILE A 67 -23.42 -2.00 -15.46
CA ILE A 67 -22.50 -2.46 -16.52
C ILE A 67 -21.84 -1.27 -17.25
N LYS A 68 -22.57 -0.16 -17.47
CA LYS A 68 -21.98 1.03 -18.11
C LYS A 68 -20.82 1.62 -17.31
N LEU A 69 -20.75 1.38 -16.00
CA LEU A 69 -19.64 1.84 -15.17
C LEU A 69 -18.33 1.10 -15.48
N PHE A 70 -18.39 -0.11 -16.03
CA PHE A 70 -17.18 -0.89 -16.34
C PHE A 70 -16.34 -0.15 -17.37
N LYS A 71 -16.98 0.32 -18.43
CA LYS A 71 -16.34 1.16 -19.45
C LYS A 71 -15.74 2.43 -18.86
N PHE A 72 -16.43 3.10 -17.94
CA PHE A 72 -15.87 4.29 -17.28
C PHE A 72 -14.57 3.96 -16.54
N TYR A 73 -14.52 2.86 -15.78
CA TYR A 73 -13.30 2.48 -15.06
C TYR A 73 -12.20 2.00 -15.99
N GLU A 74 -12.51 1.31 -17.08
CA GLU A 74 -11.54 0.93 -18.11
C GLU A 74 -10.93 2.16 -18.78
N ASP A 75 -11.78 3.08 -19.25
CA ASP A 75 -11.34 4.32 -19.90
C ASP A 75 -10.54 5.19 -18.92
N LEU A 76 -10.95 5.24 -17.64
CA LEU A 76 -10.21 5.95 -16.60
C LEU A 76 -8.85 5.30 -16.33
N ASP A 77 -8.80 3.97 -16.21
CA ASP A 77 -7.54 3.25 -16.00
C ASP A 77 -6.55 3.58 -17.13
N ILE A 78 -6.97 3.49 -18.39
CA ILE A 78 -6.15 3.84 -19.56
C ILE A 78 -5.67 5.30 -19.47
N ALA A 79 -6.58 6.25 -19.28
CA ALA A 79 -6.24 7.67 -19.26
C ALA A 79 -5.27 8.02 -18.11
N LEU A 80 -5.35 7.33 -16.96
CA LEU A 80 -4.41 7.50 -15.85
C LEU A 80 -2.99 7.01 -16.18
N GLN A 81 -2.81 6.06 -17.10
CA GLN A 81 -1.48 5.60 -17.52
C GLN A 81 -0.78 6.62 -18.41
N GLU A 82 -1.56 7.36 -19.19
CA GLU A 82 -1.09 8.37 -20.14
C GLU A 82 -0.92 9.76 -19.50
N LEU A 83 -1.44 9.93 -18.27
CA LEU A 83 -1.44 11.21 -17.58
C LEU A 83 -0.03 11.62 -17.17
N ASP A 84 0.39 12.82 -17.60
CA ASP A 84 1.64 13.41 -17.17
C ASP A 84 1.47 14.08 -15.78
N TYR A 85 1.88 13.36 -14.74
CA TYR A 85 1.88 13.83 -13.35
C TYR A 85 2.94 14.90 -13.07
N SER A 86 3.95 15.06 -13.94
CA SER A 86 5.05 16.01 -13.72
C SER A 86 4.68 17.44 -14.07
N SER A 87 3.66 17.64 -14.90
CA SER A 87 3.14 18.97 -15.28
C SER A 87 2.14 19.56 -14.29
N PHE A 88 1.80 18.87 -13.20
CA PHE A 88 0.80 19.37 -12.26
C PHE A 88 1.32 20.57 -11.47
N ASP A 89 0.55 21.67 -11.49
CA ASP A 89 0.67 22.70 -10.46
C ASP A 89 -0.08 22.30 -9.18
N ALA A 90 0.03 23.12 -8.13
CA ALA A 90 -0.60 22.83 -6.84
C ALA A 90 -2.14 22.75 -6.89
N ASN A 91 -2.78 23.59 -7.72
CA ASN A 91 -4.23 23.62 -7.87
C ASN A 91 -4.73 22.43 -8.69
N GLU A 92 -4.03 22.09 -9.78
CA GLU A 92 -4.30 20.89 -10.54
C GLU A 92 -4.13 19.63 -9.70
N PHE A 93 -3.12 19.59 -8.84
CA PHE A 93 -2.90 18.46 -7.94
C PHE A 93 -4.08 18.26 -6.97
N ASP A 94 -4.60 19.34 -6.38
CA ASP A 94 -5.77 19.26 -5.51
C ASP A 94 -7.05 18.91 -6.27
N ASN A 95 -7.24 19.47 -7.48
CA ASN A 95 -8.36 19.09 -8.35
C ASN A 95 -8.30 17.61 -8.76
N PHE A 96 -7.10 17.09 -9.04
CA PHE A 96 -6.90 15.67 -9.36
C PHE A 96 -7.23 14.77 -8.16
N LYS A 97 -6.78 15.10 -6.94
CA LYS A 97 -7.19 14.36 -5.72
C LYS A 97 -8.70 14.32 -5.59
N SER A 98 -9.35 15.48 -5.71
CA SER A 98 -10.80 15.61 -5.63
C SER A 98 -11.52 14.77 -6.70
N TYR A 99 -10.98 14.72 -7.91
CA TYR A 99 -11.50 13.88 -8.99
C TYR A 99 -11.36 12.39 -8.65
N ILE A 100 -10.17 11.94 -8.21
CA ILE A 100 -9.92 10.54 -7.83
C ILE A 100 -10.79 10.11 -6.64
N ASP A 101 -10.93 10.96 -5.63
CA ASP A 101 -11.81 10.69 -4.49
C ASP A 101 -13.27 10.56 -4.92
N TYR A 102 -13.71 11.30 -5.95
CA TYR A 102 -15.07 11.15 -6.48
C TYR A 102 -15.23 9.91 -7.35
N ALA A 103 -14.27 9.66 -8.25
CA ALA A 103 -14.19 8.46 -9.08
C ALA A 103 -14.16 7.18 -8.23
N PHE A 104 -13.61 7.25 -7.01
CA PHE A 104 -13.57 6.13 -6.07
C PHE A 104 -14.15 6.51 -4.72
N ASN A 105 -15.35 7.09 -4.69
CA ASN A 105 -16.02 7.55 -3.47
C ASN A 105 -16.36 6.45 -2.44
N TYR A 106 -16.12 5.19 -2.78
CA TYR A 106 -15.96 4.09 -1.82
C TYR A 106 -14.93 3.08 -2.35
N ILE A 107 -14.43 2.21 -1.46
CA ILE A 107 -13.46 1.18 -1.82
C ILE A 107 -13.97 -0.21 -1.44
N PRO A 108 -13.75 -1.23 -2.29
CA PRO A 108 -13.89 -2.62 -1.88
C PRO A 108 -12.68 -3.01 -1.01
N LEU A 109 -12.97 -3.70 0.10
CA LEU A 109 -11.95 -4.19 1.01
C LEU A 109 -11.76 -5.68 0.84
N LEU A 110 -10.51 -6.13 0.79
CA LEU A 110 -10.10 -7.53 0.90
C LEU A 110 -9.13 -7.68 2.06
N SER A 111 -9.37 -8.65 2.93
CA SER A 111 -8.47 -8.99 4.02
C SER A 111 -7.93 -10.41 3.91
N ASN A 112 -6.69 -10.58 4.35
CA ASN A 112 -6.07 -11.88 4.51
C ASN A 112 -5.40 -11.96 5.88
N LYS A 113 -5.37 -13.16 6.44
CA LYS A 113 -4.55 -13.45 7.61
C LYS A 113 -3.13 -13.74 7.14
N LEU A 114 -2.18 -12.93 7.59
CA LEU A 114 -0.78 -13.00 7.21
C LEU A 114 0.08 -13.44 8.39
N SER A 115 0.81 -14.54 8.22
CA SER A 115 1.87 -14.93 9.16
C SER A 115 3.17 -14.27 8.74
N VAL A 116 3.69 -13.35 9.55
CA VAL A 116 5.02 -12.77 9.38
C VAL A 116 5.97 -13.45 10.34
N PHE A 117 7.05 -14.07 9.85
CA PHE A 117 8.07 -14.64 10.75
C PHE A 117 9.10 -13.57 11.15
N HIS A 118 9.50 -12.77 10.17
CA HIS A 118 10.35 -11.61 10.33
C HIS A 118 10.20 -10.69 9.11
N THR A 119 10.69 -9.46 9.24
CA THR A 119 10.80 -8.49 8.13
C THR A 119 11.94 -7.50 8.43
N TYR A 120 12.48 -6.86 7.40
CA TYR A 120 13.67 -6.00 7.50
C TYR A 120 13.32 -4.56 7.15
N ARG A 121 13.78 -3.62 7.99
CA ARG A 121 13.80 -2.20 7.64
C ARG A 121 15.23 -1.74 7.48
N LEU A 122 15.56 -1.22 6.32
CA LEU A 122 16.83 -0.58 6.04
C LEU A 122 16.66 0.93 6.08
N VAL A 123 17.58 1.63 6.72
CA VAL A 123 17.68 3.09 6.67
C VAL A 123 19.09 3.51 6.27
N VAL A 124 19.18 4.57 5.47
CA VAL A 124 20.42 5.31 5.29
C VAL A 124 20.51 6.30 6.44
N ASN A 125 21.53 6.15 7.30
CA ASN A 125 21.58 6.88 8.57
C ASN A 125 21.46 8.39 8.35
N GLU A 126 22.20 8.93 7.39
CA GLU A 126 22.17 10.36 7.04
C GLU A 126 20.78 10.87 6.66
N TRP A 127 19.93 10.06 6.04
CA TRP A 127 18.61 10.51 5.62
C TRP A 127 17.66 10.72 6.81
N VAL A 128 17.86 9.94 7.88
CA VAL A 128 17.01 9.97 9.08
C VAL A 128 17.61 10.83 10.21
N SER A 129 18.93 10.87 10.36
CA SER A 129 19.62 11.65 11.41
C SER A 129 20.24 12.96 10.91
N LYS A 130 20.25 13.21 9.59
CA LYS A 130 20.96 14.32 8.92
C LYS A 130 22.48 14.24 8.96
N LYS A 131 23.04 13.15 9.50
CA LYS A 131 24.49 12.91 9.59
C LYS A 131 24.82 11.46 9.23
N ASN A 132 25.90 11.26 8.49
CA ASN A 132 26.38 9.91 8.15
C ASN A 132 27.10 9.27 9.35
N GLU A 133 26.38 9.10 10.46
CA GLU A 133 26.89 8.60 11.74
C GLU A 133 26.02 7.48 12.28
N ARG A 134 26.57 6.74 13.24
CA ARG A 134 25.91 5.61 13.89
C ARG A 134 24.64 6.05 14.60
N LEU A 135 23.57 5.27 14.44
CA LEU A 135 22.30 5.51 15.13
C LEU A 135 22.36 4.90 16.54
N ASN A 136 22.04 5.70 17.55
CA ASN A 136 22.04 5.26 18.95
C ASN A 136 20.62 5.12 19.52
N ASN A 137 19.57 5.28 18.71
CA ASN A 137 18.18 5.19 19.14
C ASN A 137 17.31 4.46 18.11
N ILE A 138 16.44 3.56 18.57
CA ILE A 138 15.58 2.74 17.70
C ILE A 138 14.49 3.53 16.99
N SER A 139 14.16 4.76 17.42
CA SER A 139 13.13 5.59 16.77
C SER A 139 13.43 5.85 15.30
N PHE A 140 14.71 5.89 14.91
CA PHE A 140 15.12 6.01 13.51
C PHE A 140 14.84 4.74 12.67
N LEU A 141 14.72 3.58 13.33
CA LEU A 141 14.38 2.29 12.72
C LEU A 141 12.89 1.97 12.79
N LYS A 142 12.07 2.84 13.40
CA LYS A 142 10.60 2.76 13.36
C LYS A 142 10.04 3.52 12.16
N TYR A 143 8.73 3.67 12.07
CA TYR A 143 8.09 4.59 11.13
C TYR A 143 8.43 6.05 11.46
N PRO A 144 8.51 6.96 10.47
CA PRO A 144 8.81 8.36 10.73
C PRO A 144 7.67 9.05 11.50
N PRO A 145 7.98 9.96 12.46
CA PRO A 145 6.98 10.82 13.10
C PRO A 145 6.13 11.60 12.08
N ILE A 146 4.84 11.80 12.38
CA ILE A 146 3.90 12.40 11.43
C ILE A 146 4.31 13.81 10.99
N ASP A 147 4.88 14.62 11.88
CA ASP A 147 5.32 15.98 11.55
C ASP A 147 6.49 15.98 10.56
N ILE A 148 7.35 14.96 10.62
CA ILE A 148 8.41 14.75 9.64
C ILE A 148 7.81 14.36 8.28
N VAL A 149 6.81 13.46 8.26
CA VAL A 149 6.14 13.09 7.01
C VAL A 149 5.44 14.27 6.35
N LYS A 150 4.71 15.07 7.14
CA LYS A 150 4.04 16.30 6.68
C LYS A 150 5.03 17.33 6.13
N SER A 151 6.16 17.56 6.81
CA SER A 151 7.17 18.52 6.35
C SER A 151 7.89 18.08 5.07
N ILE A 152 8.09 16.78 4.87
CA ILE A 152 8.63 16.24 3.61
C ILE A 152 7.62 16.39 2.47
N ASN A 153 6.32 16.30 2.76
CA ASN A 153 5.21 16.48 1.82
C ASN A 153 5.32 15.60 0.56
N LYS A 154 5.76 14.34 0.74
CA LYS A 154 5.87 13.35 -0.34
C LYS A 154 4.86 12.23 -0.18
N TYR A 155 4.40 11.74 -1.32
CA TYR A 155 3.59 10.54 -1.43
C TYR A 155 4.52 9.36 -1.67
N ASN A 156 4.25 8.23 -1.02
CA ASN A 156 4.89 6.95 -1.29
C ASN A 156 3.80 5.90 -1.52
N ARG A 157 4.18 4.71 -2.01
CA ARG A 157 3.23 3.64 -2.40
C ARG A 157 2.08 3.44 -1.42
N ALA A 158 2.36 3.42 -0.11
CA ALA A 158 1.38 3.10 0.92
C ALA A 158 1.07 4.23 1.92
N ASN A 159 1.52 5.47 1.69
CA ASN A 159 1.19 6.58 2.60
C ASN A 159 1.17 7.94 1.90
N THR A 160 0.24 8.78 2.34
CA THR A 160 0.16 10.21 2.01
C THR A 160 1.01 11.03 3.00
N PRO A 161 1.20 12.34 2.74
CA PRO A 161 1.78 13.25 3.73
C PRO A 161 1.06 13.30 5.09
N ASN A 162 -0.18 12.80 5.16
CA ASN A 162 -1.00 12.79 6.37
C ASN A 162 -0.98 11.47 7.14
N THR A 163 -0.22 10.48 6.66
CA THR A 163 -0.13 9.15 7.27
C THR A 163 1.31 8.68 7.36
N SER A 164 1.61 7.88 8.39
CA SER A 164 2.91 7.24 8.56
C SER A 164 2.75 5.74 8.60
N VAL A 165 3.72 5.02 8.05
CA VAL A 165 3.80 3.56 8.04
C VAL A 165 5.24 3.11 8.19
N LEU A 166 5.43 1.92 8.75
CA LEU A 166 6.73 1.24 8.73
C LEU A 166 6.84 0.45 7.43
N TYR A 167 7.66 0.95 6.50
CA TYR A 167 8.09 0.18 5.34
C TYR A 167 9.13 -0.86 5.73
N THR A 168 8.89 -2.10 5.30
CA THR A 168 9.79 -3.24 5.51
C THR A 168 9.79 -4.15 4.28
N ALA A 169 10.84 -4.93 4.10
CA ALA A 169 11.01 -5.89 3.02
C ALA A 169 11.29 -7.30 3.58
N GLU A 170 10.96 -8.32 2.79
CA GLU A 170 11.17 -9.73 3.16
C GLU A 170 12.63 -10.09 3.50
N ASN A 171 13.60 -9.43 2.84
CA ASN A 171 15.03 -9.64 3.06
C ASN A 171 15.84 -8.35 2.85
N ILE A 172 17.11 -8.36 3.29
CA ILE A 172 18.00 -7.18 3.22
C ILE A 172 18.27 -6.76 1.78
N ASP A 173 18.52 -7.71 0.88
CA ASP A 173 18.81 -7.42 -0.53
C ASP A 173 17.60 -6.79 -1.26
N SER A 174 16.36 -7.20 -0.93
CA SER A 174 15.14 -6.54 -1.42
C SER A 174 15.07 -5.09 -0.93
N ALA A 175 15.36 -4.85 0.36
CA ALA A 175 15.42 -3.49 0.90
C ALA A 175 16.51 -2.64 0.20
N LEU A 176 17.66 -3.25 -0.12
CA LEU A 176 18.73 -2.60 -0.88
C LEU A 176 18.30 -2.26 -2.32
N LYS A 177 17.55 -3.12 -3.00
CA LYS A 177 17.04 -2.82 -4.36
C LYS A 177 15.97 -1.73 -4.37
N GLU A 178 15.15 -1.65 -3.33
CA GLU A 178 14.13 -0.60 -3.19
C GLU A 178 14.78 0.76 -2.88
N ILE A 179 15.77 0.79 -2.00
CA ILE A 179 16.36 2.03 -1.49
C ILE A 179 17.55 2.50 -2.33
N LYS A 180 18.30 1.57 -2.93
CA LYS A 180 19.55 1.78 -3.68
C LYS A 180 20.51 2.78 -3.00
N PRO A 181 20.95 2.51 -1.75
CA PRO A 181 21.76 3.48 -1.01
C PRO A 181 23.09 3.80 -1.71
N PRO A 182 23.57 5.05 -1.68
CA PRO A 182 24.85 5.40 -2.29
C PRO A 182 26.06 4.73 -1.60
N THR A 183 27.17 4.61 -2.33
CA THR A 183 28.46 4.20 -1.77
C THR A 183 28.95 5.17 -0.70
N ASN A 184 29.76 4.68 0.24
CA ASN A 184 30.29 5.38 1.42
C ASN A 184 29.21 5.91 2.39
N LYS A 185 27.99 5.34 2.33
CA LYS A 185 26.94 5.63 3.30
C LYS A 185 26.84 4.55 4.36
N LEU A 186 26.62 4.99 5.59
CA LEU A 186 26.36 4.13 6.73
C LEU A 186 24.89 3.74 6.74
N ILE A 187 24.67 2.43 6.79
CA ILE A 187 23.37 1.81 6.67
C ILE A 187 23.09 1.08 7.97
N THR A 188 21.88 1.25 8.49
CA THR A 188 21.39 0.47 9.62
C THR A 188 20.18 -0.35 9.18
N VAL A 189 20.22 -1.65 9.46
CA VAL A 189 19.14 -2.59 9.18
C VAL A 189 18.57 -3.10 10.50
N GLY A 190 17.27 -2.93 10.68
CA GLY A 190 16.51 -3.52 11.77
C GLY A 190 15.76 -4.78 11.33
N LEU A 191 15.99 -5.89 12.02
CA LEU A 191 15.21 -7.11 11.90
C LEU A 191 14.03 -7.05 12.86
N TRP A 192 12.82 -6.93 12.31
CA TRP A 192 11.57 -6.89 13.06
C TRP A 192 10.92 -8.27 13.09
N LYS A 193 10.40 -8.66 14.24
CA LYS A 193 9.65 -9.91 14.43
C LYS A 193 8.35 -9.64 15.18
N PRO A 194 7.29 -10.43 14.98
CA PRO A 194 6.14 -10.36 15.87
C PRO A 194 6.55 -10.66 17.32
N LYS A 195 5.88 -10.01 18.28
CA LYS A 195 6.05 -10.30 19.71
C LYS A 195 5.54 -11.70 20.05
N GLU A 196 4.45 -12.09 19.40
CA GLU A 196 3.76 -13.36 19.57
C GLU A 196 3.50 -14.03 18.22
N LYS A 197 3.31 -15.35 18.21
CA LYS A 197 2.92 -16.08 17.00
C LYS A 197 1.44 -15.82 16.69
N LYS A 198 1.15 -14.68 16.07
CA LYS A 198 -0.19 -14.23 15.67
C LYS A 198 -0.21 -13.91 14.19
N GLU A 199 -1.35 -14.17 13.54
CA GLU A 199 -1.61 -13.72 12.17
C GLU A 199 -2.07 -12.25 12.21
N LEU A 200 -1.47 -11.43 11.33
CA LEU A 200 -1.89 -10.05 11.12
C LEU A 200 -3.09 -10.01 10.17
N ILE A 201 -3.96 -9.01 10.35
CA ILE A 201 -4.98 -8.69 9.35
C ILE A 201 -4.33 -7.80 8.30
N SER A 202 -4.04 -8.33 7.13
CA SER A 202 -3.43 -7.56 6.04
C SER A 202 -4.40 -7.29 4.90
N TYR A 203 -4.13 -6.22 4.16
CA TYR A 203 -4.73 -5.95 2.86
C TYR A 203 -3.76 -6.44 1.77
N PRO A 204 -4.12 -7.44 0.95
CA PRO A 204 -3.23 -7.95 -0.08
C PRO A 204 -3.40 -7.18 -1.38
N ILE A 205 -2.31 -6.60 -1.89
CA ILE A 205 -2.28 -6.12 -3.27
C ILE A 205 -2.32 -7.32 -4.22
N SER A 206 -3.27 -7.28 -5.16
CA SER A 206 -3.61 -8.37 -6.08
C SER A 206 -3.78 -7.83 -7.50
N HIS A 207 -4.09 -8.69 -8.47
CA HIS A 207 -4.48 -8.28 -9.84
C HIS A 207 -3.46 -7.41 -10.59
N SER A 208 -2.16 -7.57 -10.31
CA SER A 208 -1.10 -7.08 -11.19
C SER A 208 -0.61 -8.22 -12.06
N ASP A 209 -0.93 -8.19 -13.35
CA ASP A 209 -0.55 -9.25 -14.30
C ASP A 209 0.96 -9.53 -14.28
N LYS A 210 1.77 -8.46 -14.21
CA LYS A 210 3.23 -8.57 -14.15
C LYS A 210 3.68 -9.28 -12.88
N ALA A 211 3.20 -8.85 -11.71
CA ALA A 211 3.58 -9.48 -10.44
C ALA A 211 3.05 -10.91 -10.31
N MET A 212 1.85 -11.19 -10.82
CA MET A 212 1.26 -12.53 -10.82
C MET A 212 2.13 -13.55 -11.55
N SER A 213 2.93 -13.15 -12.54
CA SER A 213 3.80 -14.10 -13.26
C SER A 213 4.93 -14.70 -12.39
N VAL A 214 5.31 -14.03 -11.30
CA VAL A 214 6.50 -14.38 -10.49
C VAL A 214 6.25 -14.43 -8.99
N ASN A 215 5.21 -13.78 -8.47
CA ASN A 215 4.91 -13.67 -7.05
C ASN A 215 3.74 -14.58 -6.65
N GLN A 216 4.02 -15.62 -5.86
CA GLN A 216 2.99 -16.55 -5.40
C GLN A 216 1.96 -15.91 -4.45
N GLY A 217 2.36 -14.89 -3.68
CA GLY A 217 1.45 -14.14 -2.80
C GLY A 217 0.36 -13.44 -3.60
N VAL A 218 0.76 -12.72 -4.66
CA VAL A 218 -0.16 -12.03 -5.58
C VAL A 218 -1.05 -13.03 -6.34
N GLN A 219 -0.49 -14.15 -6.81
CA GLN A 219 -1.28 -15.22 -7.44
C GLN A 219 -2.36 -15.76 -6.51
N LYS A 220 -1.99 -16.09 -5.26
CA LYS A 220 -2.91 -16.63 -4.25
C LYS A 220 -3.99 -15.62 -3.88
N ALA A 221 -3.63 -14.35 -3.72
CA ALA A 221 -4.58 -13.29 -3.42
C ALA A 221 -5.60 -13.11 -4.55
N THR A 222 -5.13 -13.11 -5.80
CA THR A 222 -5.99 -13.00 -6.99
C THR A 222 -6.90 -14.22 -7.13
N ALA A 223 -6.36 -15.44 -7.03
CA ALA A 223 -7.16 -16.66 -7.07
C ALA A 223 -8.21 -16.73 -5.94
N ALA A 224 -7.88 -16.23 -4.75
CA ALA A 224 -8.82 -16.14 -3.65
C ALA A 224 -9.97 -15.16 -3.95
N PHE A 225 -9.69 -14.03 -4.61
CA PHE A 225 -10.74 -13.13 -5.06
C PHE A 225 -11.65 -13.78 -6.11
N GLU A 226 -11.10 -14.47 -7.11
CA GLU A 226 -11.92 -15.18 -8.12
C GLU A 226 -12.81 -16.23 -7.47
N LYS A 227 -12.25 -17.03 -6.56
CA LYS A 227 -13.01 -18.05 -5.82
C LYS A 227 -14.08 -17.45 -4.92
N TYR A 228 -13.84 -16.27 -4.34
CA TYR A 228 -14.89 -15.55 -3.61
C TYR A 228 -16.05 -15.21 -4.54
N GLY A 229 -15.73 -14.81 -5.77
CA GLY A 229 -16.71 -14.49 -6.80
C GLY A 229 -17.68 -15.62 -7.15
N ASP A 230 -17.29 -16.89 -6.97
CA ASP A 230 -18.18 -18.05 -7.18
C ASP A 230 -19.42 -18.03 -6.28
N SER A 231 -19.34 -17.35 -5.12
CA SER A 231 -20.42 -17.24 -4.14
C SER A 231 -21.16 -15.90 -4.17
N GLN A 232 -20.77 -14.99 -5.06
CA GLN A 232 -21.24 -13.61 -5.09
C GLN A 232 -21.90 -13.26 -6.43
N SER A 233 -22.53 -12.09 -6.49
CA SER A 233 -22.99 -11.54 -7.76
C SER A 233 -21.81 -11.34 -8.71
N LYS A 234 -21.84 -12.00 -9.87
CA LYS A 234 -20.83 -11.81 -10.93
C LYS A 234 -20.66 -10.34 -11.30
N LEU A 235 -21.76 -9.59 -11.28
CA LEU A 235 -21.78 -8.17 -11.58
C LEU A 235 -21.00 -7.35 -10.54
N LEU A 236 -21.17 -7.67 -9.25
CA LEU A 236 -20.43 -7.01 -8.16
C LEU A 236 -18.94 -7.36 -8.19
N VAL A 237 -18.63 -8.62 -8.50
CA VAL A 237 -17.25 -9.10 -8.61
C VAL A 237 -16.53 -8.40 -9.76
N GLU A 238 -17.15 -8.32 -10.94
CA GLU A 238 -16.55 -7.67 -12.10
C GLU A 238 -16.34 -6.16 -11.85
N TRP A 239 -17.33 -5.49 -11.26
CA TRP A 239 -17.18 -4.10 -10.82
C TRP A 239 -15.96 -3.91 -9.90
N SER A 240 -15.82 -4.78 -8.89
CA SER A 240 -14.72 -4.70 -7.92
C SER A 240 -13.37 -5.00 -8.57
N ARG A 241 -13.35 -5.84 -9.61
CA ARG A 241 -12.14 -6.23 -10.36
C ARG A 241 -11.44 -5.01 -10.96
N HIS A 242 -12.19 -4.03 -11.47
CA HIS A 242 -11.60 -2.79 -11.98
C HIS A 242 -10.82 -2.02 -10.91
N TYR A 243 -11.37 -1.92 -9.69
CA TYR A 243 -10.65 -1.31 -8.56
C TYR A 243 -9.38 -2.07 -8.23
N PHE A 244 -9.43 -3.41 -8.12
CA PHE A 244 -8.25 -4.20 -7.76
C PHE A 244 -7.18 -4.18 -8.84
N LYS A 245 -7.55 -4.19 -10.12
CA LYS A 245 -6.63 -4.03 -11.24
C LYS A 245 -5.92 -2.67 -11.20
N LEU A 246 -6.67 -1.58 -11.01
CA LEU A 246 -6.09 -0.25 -10.86
C LEU A 246 -5.11 -0.22 -9.67
N LEU A 247 -5.54 -0.66 -8.49
CA LEU A 247 -4.68 -0.65 -7.30
C LEU A 247 -3.44 -1.54 -7.47
N GLY A 248 -3.60 -2.73 -8.06
CA GLY A 248 -2.51 -3.64 -8.40
C GLY A 248 -1.48 -2.99 -9.31
N ARG A 249 -1.94 -2.31 -10.37
CA ARG A 249 -1.09 -1.53 -11.27
C ARG A 249 -0.39 -0.39 -10.54
N GLU A 250 -1.12 0.42 -9.77
CA GLU A 250 -0.55 1.57 -9.04
C GLU A 250 0.55 1.16 -8.06
N PHE A 251 0.44 -0.02 -7.44
CA PHE A 251 1.51 -0.57 -6.59
C PHE A 251 2.70 -1.13 -7.36
N THR A 252 2.51 -1.57 -8.61
CA THR A 252 3.53 -2.29 -9.40
C THR A 252 4.14 -1.48 -10.54
N LYS A 253 3.61 -0.29 -10.83
CA LYS A 253 4.17 0.57 -11.86
C LYS A 253 5.56 1.10 -11.46
N PRO A 254 6.47 1.28 -12.44
CA PRO A 254 7.66 2.09 -12.24
C PRO A 254 7.21 3.52 -11.95
N VAL A 255 7.99 4.24 -11.13
CA VAL A 255 7.67 5.62 -10.75
C VAL A 255 8.86 6.52 -11.00
N SER A 256 8.63 7.61 -11.73
CA SER A 256 9.62 8.63 -12.04
C SER A 256 9.42 9.91 -11.21
N HIS A 257 8.18 10.22 -10.85
CA HIS A 257 7.78 11.37 -10.06
C HIS A 257 6.94 10.97 -8.85
N HIS A 258 7.14 11.60 -7.69
CA HIS A 258 6.46 11.17 -6.45
C HIS A 258 4.93 11.35 -6.48
N TYR A 259 4.39 12.21 -7.35
CA TYR A 259 2.93 12.33 -7.55
C TYR A 259 2.31 11.11 -8.23
N GLU A 260 3.09 10.29 -8.92
CA GLU A 260 2.58 9.03 -9.47
C GLU A 260 2.16 8.06 -8.37
N TYR A 261 2.64 8.23 -7.13
CA TYR A 261 2.18 7.45 -5.96
C TYR A 261 0.84 7.93 -5.40
N LEU A 262 0.23 9.01 -5.91
CA LEU A 262 -0.93 9.63 -5.29
C LEU A 262 -2.08 8.63 -5.07
N ILE A 263 -2.44 7.86 -6.11
CA ILE A 263 -3.60 6.95 -6.06
C ILE A 263 -3.35 5.83 -5.05
N SER A 264 -2.20 5.13 -5.15
CA SER A 264 -1.85 4.06 -4.21
C SER A 264 -1.78 4.58 -2.77
N ALA A 265 -1.21 5.77 -2.57
CA ALA A 265 -1.10 6.42 -1.27
C ALA A 265 -2.47 6.76 -0.65
N MET A 266 -3.36 7.40 -1.43
CA MET A 266 -4.71 7.76 -0.99
C MET A 266 -5.52 6.53 -0.64
N PHE A 267 -5.45 5.48 -1.47
CA PHE A 267 -6.19 4.25 -1.21
C PHE A 267 -5.64 3.53 0.02
N SER A 268 -4.31 3.50 0.18
CA SER A 268 -3.67 2.92 1.36
C SER A 268 -4.04 3.66 2.65
N GLU A 269 -4.07 4.99 2.63
CA GLU A 269 -4.56 5.78 3.76
C GLU A 269 -6.01 5.42 4.12
N ARG A 270 -6.89 5.25 3.12
CA ARG A 270 -8.29 4.87 3.34
C ARG A 270 -8.43 3.44 3.88
N ILE A 271 -7.64 2.50 3.36
CA ILE A 271 -7.57 1.12 3.84
C ILE A 271 -7.10 1.11 5.31
N LEU A 272 -6.01 1.77 5.64
CA LEU A 272 -5.46 1.74 6.99
C LEU A 272 -6.33 2.49 8.02
N LYS A 273 -7.11 3.49 7.59
CA LYS A 273 -8.11 4.16 8.43
C LYS A 273 -9.23 3.23 8.93
N THR A 274 -9.46 2.08 8.30
CA THR A 274 -10.46 1.12 8.79
C THR A 274 -10.00 0.35 10.02
N ARG A 275 -8.82 0.64 10.57
CA ARG A 275 -8.38 0.08 11.87
C ARG A 275 -9.38 0.29 13.02
N GLN A 276 -10.20 1.34 12.92
CA GLN A 276 -11.25 1.67 13.88
C GLN A 276 -12.62 1.06 13.50
N ASP A 277 -12.66 0.14 12.54
CA ASP A 277 -13.91 -0.45 12.08
C ASP A 277 -14.54 -1.35 13.15
N PRO A 278 -15.88 -1.32 13.31
CA PRO A 278 -16.57 -2.24 14.23
C PRO A 278 -16.38 -3.73 13.88
N ASN A 279 -16.07 -4.05 12.62
CA ASN A 279 -15.74 -5.41 12.20
C ASN A 279 -14.21 -5.61 12.23
N PRO A 280 -13.69 -6.43 13.17
CA PRO A 280 -12.25 -6.63 13.35
C PRO A 280 -11.55 -7.25 12.14
N SER A 281 -12.30 -7.87 11.21
CA SER A 281 -11.75 -8.43 9.97
C SER A 281 -11.24 -7.37 8.99
N PHE A 282 -11.56 -6.09 9.23
CA PHE A 282 -11.08 -4.94 8.48
C PHE A 282 -10.17 -4.04 9.31
N ASN A 283 -9.75 -4.48 10.49
CA ASN A 283 -8.81 -3.73 11.30
C ASN A 283 -7.38 -3.99 10.79
N PHE A 284 -7.09 -3.47 9.61
CA PHE A 284 -5.83 -3.77 8.91
C PHE A 284 -4.61 -3.33 9.74
N ASP A 285 -3.71 -4.29 9.94
CA ASP A 285 -2.40 -4.11 10.54
C ASP A 285 -1.35 -3.67 9.51
N CYS A 286 -1.51 -4.11 8.27
CA CYS A 286 -0.56 -3.80 7.21
C CYS A 286 -1.17 -3.96 5.81
N ILE A 287 -0.47 -3.42 4.83
CA ILE A 287 -0.66 -3.72 3.41
C ILE A 287 0.55 -4.56 2.97
N ILE A 288 0.28 -5.71 2.36
CA ILE A 288 1.30 -6.57 1.74
C ILE A 288 1.27 -6.37 0.23
N TYR A 289 2.43 -6.11 -0.37
CA TYR A 289 2.54 -5.79 -1.78
C TYR A 289 3.86 -6.27 -2.38
N PRO A 290 3.88 -6.63 -3.68
CA PRO A 290 5.09 -7.10 -4.33
C PRO A 290 6.15 -5.99 -4.44
N SER A 291 7.42 -6.35 -4.23
CA SER A 291 8.58 -5.45 -4.35
C SER A 291 8.86 -5.11 -5.81
N VAL A 292 8.74 -3.84 -6.18
CA VAL A 292 9.08 -3.38 -7.54
C VAL A 292 10.59 -3.39 -7.75
N GLY A 293 11.36 -3.06 -6.71
CA GLY A 293 12.83 -3.10 -6.77
C GLY A 293 13.37 -4.49 -7.10
N ASN A 294 12.65 -5.54 -6.73
CA ASN A 294 13.03 -6.92 -6.99
C ASN A 294 12.18 -7.62 -8.07
N ASP A 295 11.74 -6.89 -9.09
CA ASP A 295 10.96 -7.47 -10.19
C ASP A 295 9.77 -8.32 -9.69
N PHE A 296 9.15 -7.89 -8.58
CA PHE A 296 8.02 -8.52 -7.89
C PHE A 296 8.31 -9.87 -7.23
N GLY A 297 9.55 -10.36 -7.25
CA GLY A 297 9.91 -11.70 -6.75
C GLY A 297 9.81 -11.88 -5.23
N THR A 298 9.67 -10.79 -4.47
CA THR A 298 9.48 -10.79 -3.00
C THR A 298 8.40 -9.81 -2.60
N ASP A 299 7.96 -9.89 -1.35
CA ASP A 299 6.95 -9.01 -0.79
C ASP A 299 7.56 -7.93 0.13
N ASN A 300 6.92 -6.76 0.12
CA ASN A 300 7.11 -5.67 1.07
C ASN A 300 5.88 -5.56 1.97
N LEU A 301 6.07 -4.99 3.16
CA LEU A 301 4.99 -4.64 4.07
C LEU A 301 5.03 -3.14 4.39
N ALA A 302 3.85 -2.52 4.34
CA ALA A 302 3.59 -1.22 4.95
C ALA A 302 2.75 -1.45 6.22
N VAL A 303 3.38 -1.36 7.38
CA VAL A 303 2.76 -1.70 8.67
C VAL A 303 2.25 -0.44 9.36
N HIS A 304 1.02 -0.49 9.88
CA HIS A 304 0.41 0.59 10.63
C HIS A 304 1.20 0.87 11.93
N PRO A 305 1.43 2.14 12.33
CA PRO A 305 2.10 2.53 13.56
C PRO A 305 1.67 1.75 14.80
N ASP A 306 0.37 1.67 15.06
CA ASP A 306 -0.15 0.92 16.22
C ASP A 306 0.22 -0.57 16.18
N SER A 307 0.27 -1.19 15.00
CA SER A 307 0.68 -2.60 14.88
C SER A 307 2.18 -2.74 15.12
N VAL A 308 3.00 -1.78 14.70
CA VAL A 308 4.44 -1.77 15.02
C VAL A 308 4.66 -1.74 16.53
N GLU A 309 3.94 -0.85 17.23
CA GLU A 309 4.10 -0.69 18.68
C GLU A 309 3.52 -1.86 19.47
N ASN A 310 2.40 -2.44 19.03
CA ASN A 310 1.69 -3.47 19.79
C ASN A 310 2.11 -4.90 19.41
N GLU A 311 2.31 -5.16 18.12
CA GLU A 311 2.44 -6.53 17.58
C GLU A 311 3.88 -6.90 17.22
N PHE A 312 4.78 -5.93 17.02
CA PHE A 312 6.17 -6.17 16.61
C PHE A 312 7.20 -5.77 17.67
N LYS A 313 8.38 -6.40 17.58
CA LYS A 313 9.59 -6.00 18.31
C LYS A 313 10.77 -5.95 17.35
N LEU A 314 11.63 -4.95 17.54
CA LEU A 314 12.94 -4.89 16.90
C LEU A 314 13.85 -5.92 17.57
N PHE A 315 14.20 -6.97 16.85
CA PHE A 315 14.89 -8.14 17.39
C PHE A 315 16.41 -8.03 17.29
N GLN A 316 16.91 -7.50 16.17
CA GLN A 316 18.34 -7.35 15.90
C GLN A 316 18.57 -6.10 15.06
N ILE A 317 19.73 -5.48 15.27
CA ILE A 317 20.18 -4.33 14.49
C ILE A 317 21.58 -4.65 13.95
N THR A 318 21.76 -4.46 12.65
CA THR A 318 23.06 -4.58 11.99
C THR A 318 23.38 -3.26 11.29
N GLU A 319 24.59 -2.76 11.46
CA GLU A 319 25.13 -1.60 10.75
C GLU A 319 26.27 -2.03 9.85
N PHE A 320 26.40 -1.36 8.70
CA PHE A 320 27.51 -1.54 7.78
C PHE A 320 27.64 -0.32 6.85
N GLU A 321 28.81 -0.16 6.23
CA GLU A 321 29.04 0.85 5.20
C GLU A 321 29.08 0.20 3.81
N ILE A 322 28.40 0.83 2.84
CA ILE A 322 28.46 0.39 1.43
C ILE A 322 29.82 0.79 0.84
N GLU A 323 30.64 -0.19 0.48
CA GLU A 323 31.89 0.04 -0.23
C GLU A 323 31.66 0.10 -1.74
N GLU A 324 30.90 -0.87 -2.26
CA GLU A 324 30.53 -0.97 -3.68
C GLU A 324 29.12 -1.53 -3.80
N SER A 325 28.34 -1.07 -4.78
CA SER A 325 26.96 -1.51 -4.99
C SER A 325 26.79 -2.31 -6.28
N TYR A 326 25.91 -3.30 -6.22
CA TYR A 326 25.59 -4.19 -7.33
C TYR A 326 24.06 -4.38 -7.48
N TYR A 327 23.28 -3.32 -7.24
CA TYR A 327 21.81 -3.39 -7.14
C TYR A 327 21.09 -3.92 -8.39
N GLU A 328 21.76 -3.93 -9.54
CA GLU A 328 21.24 -4.46 -10.80
C GLU A 328 21.43 -5.99 -10.95
N LYS A 329 22.15 -6.65 -10.03
CA LYS A 329 22.36 -8.11 -10.06
C LYS A 329 21.17 -8.88 -9.48
N GLU A 330 21.11 -10.17 -9.79
CA GLU A 330 20.32 -11.12 -9.01
C GLU A 330 20.92 -11.30 -7.62
N TYR A 331 20.08 -11.65 -6.64
CA TYR A 331 20.50 -11.84 -5.26
C TYR A 331 20.10 -13.21 -4.71
N VAL A 332 20.68 -13.57 -3.57
CA VAL A 332 20.44 -14.85 -2.88
C VAL A 332 19.12 -14.82 -2.12
N ARG A 333 18.11 -15.55 -2.58
CA ARG A 333 16.76 -15.57 -1.97
C ARG A 333 16.68 -16.36 -0.67
N ASP A 334 17.44 -17.45 -0.55
CA ASP A 334 17.26 -18.44 0.52
C ASP A 334 17.90 -18.06 1.87
N HIS A 335 18.52 -16.87 1.95
CA HIS A 335 19.20 -16.37 3.13
C HIS A 335 18.88 -14.89 3.36
N PRO A 336 17.77 -14.56 4.05
CA PRO A 336 17.21 -13.21 4.07
C PRO A 336 18.11 -12.15 4.74
N GLU A 337 19.10 -12.58 5.53
CA GLU A 337 20.12 -11.77 6.20
C GLU A 337 21.43 -11.58 5.42
N ILE A 338 21.62 -12.30 4.30
CA ILE A 338 22.79 -12.14 3.44
C ILE A 338 22.68 -10.81 2.68
N ILE A 339 23.83 -10.16 2.52
CA ILE A 339 24.00 -8.96 1.71
C ILE A 339 24.81 -9.41 0.50
N SER A 340 24.15 -9.67 -0.63
CA SER A 340 24.81 -10.07 -1.88
C SER A 340 24.85 -8.95 -2.92
N LEU A 341 24.03 -7.91 -2.75
CA LEU A 341 23.94 -6.79 -3.67
C LEU A 341 24.86 -5.61 -3.35
N ALA A 342 25.72 -5.75 -2.35
CA ALA A 342 26.74 -4.76 -2.03
C ALA A 342 27.95 -5.42 -1.40
N LYS A 343 29.14 -4.91 -1.74
CA LYS A 343 30.33 -5.12 -0.94
C LYS A 343 30.24 -4.17 0.25
N VAL A 344 30.34 -4.71 1.46
CA VAL A 344 30.18 -3.93 2.70
C VAL A 344 31.39 -4.08 3.60
N LYS A 345 31.69 -3.02 4.36
CA LYS A 345 32.76 -2.99 5.35
C LYS A 345 32.22 -2.53 6.70
N ASN A 346 33.03 -2.69 7.75
CA ASN A 346 32.71 -2.25 9.11
C ASN A 346 31.36 -2.80 9.62
N ARG A 347 31.01 -4.04 9.26
CA ARG A 347 29.76 -4.66 9.70
C ARG A 347 29.79 -4.90 11.20
N VAL A 348 28.82 -4.34 11.91
CA VAL A 348 28.66 -4.49 13.37
C VAL A 348 27.21 -4.83 13.70
N ASN A 349 27.01 -5.72 14.67
CA ASN A 349 25.68 -5.99 15.23
C ASN A 349 25.55 -5.27 16.57
N ALA A 350 24.38 -4.71 16.85
CA ALA A 350 24.08 -4.21 18.19
C ALA A 350 24.14 -5.37 19.20
N LYS A 351 24.81 -5.14 20.33
CA LYS A 351 24.86 -6.07 21.47
C LYS A 351 23.53 -6.13 22.21
N ASN A 352 22.86 -4.98 22.36
CA ASN A 352 21.59 -4.90 23.09
C ASN A 352 20.76 -3.68 22.65
N ILE A 353 19.46 -3.73 22.94
CA ILE A 353 18.53 -2.61 22.84
C ILE A 353 17.97 -2.39 24.24
N LEU A 354 18.23 -1.23 24.83
CA LEU A 354 17.74 -0.90 26.17
C LEU A 354 16.24 -0.56 26.14
N GLU A 355 15.56 -0.64 27.28
CA GLU A 355 14.12 -0.37 27.39
C GLU A 355 13.74 1.06 26.96
N ASN A 356 14.64 2.03 27.15
CA ASN A 356 14.47 3.41 26.69
C ASN A 356 14.65 3.59 25.17
N GLY A 357 14.93 2.51 24.44
CA GLY A 357 15.16 2.51 22.99
C GLY A 357 16.59 2.88 22.56
N GLU A 358 17.54 2.96 23.50
CA GLU A 358 18.95 3.16 23.19
C GLU A 358 19.57 1.90 22.57
N ILE A 359 20.40 2.08 21.55
CA ILE A 359 21.11 1.00 20.85
C ILE A 359 22.52 0.88 21.43
N VAL A 360 22.84 -0.29 21.98
CA VAL A 360 24.17 -0.60 22.50
C VAL A 360 24.92 -1.44 21.47
N TRP A 361 26.00 -0.89 20.92
CA TRP A 361 26.79 -1.49 19.83
C TRP A 361 27.95 -2.38 20.30
#